data_AF-A0A2P5HWE5-F1
#
_entry.id   AF-A0A2P5HWE5-F1
#
_cell.length_a   1.000
_cell.length_b   1.000
_cell.length_c   1.000
_cell.angle_alpha   90.00
_cell.angle_beta   90.00
_cell.angle_gamma   90.00
#
_symmetry.space_group_name_H-M   'P 1'
#
loop_
_entity.id
_entity.type
_entity.pdbx_description
1 polymer ?
#
loop_
_entity_poly.entity_id
_entity_poly.type
_entity_poly.pdbx_seq_one_letter_code
_entity_poly.pdbx_strand_id
1 'polypeptide(L)'
;MATALRSLAETDVRNPIPASILMAALQTPPFVVVPGTFNTRDLGLLVSKEDARGHGDGSPGAGGTIRPGFIFRTGGLEALARSADGQAVLRDTLGVKRIFDLRSREEHAKSPDPALEGIEGIWLGRGVDGAEDNPMLDVGLFAEAKGEKGYVDMYLDILNKYRGSFRAVLASVRDRPGEPIMFHCTAGRDRTGVLAGLLETLAGYDAETVQTDFLLSRIGTEVAREHLLAFAIKYSQSSGGDDDGSVSFDDVPGFYNLVSLKGACWDAFAEAVARQYGGFEGYAIKELGFSEDDLVTIKRNLNEAPA
;
A
#
# COMPACT_ATOMS: atom_id res chain seq x y z
N MET A 1 -20.75 6.55 -1.65
CA MET A 1 -19.48 6.75 -2.40
C MET A 1 -18.50 5.62 -2.16
N ALA A 2 -18.21 5.24 -0.90
CA ALA A 2 -17.32 4.11 -0.57
C ALA A 2 -17.70 2.78 -1.29
N THR A 3 -18.99 2.42 -1.32
CA THR A 3 -19.47 1.23 -2.04
C THR A 3 -19.19 1.28 -3.55
N ALA A 4 -19.25 2.45 -4.18
CA ALA A 4 -19.01 2.60 -5.62
C ALA A 4 -17.53 2.45 -5.97
N LEU A 5 -16.63 3.02 -5.15
CA LEU A 5 -15.18 2.83 -5.30
C LEU A 5 -14.82 1.36 -5.12
N ARG A 6 -15.39 0.69 -4.12
CA ARG A 6 -15.13 -0.74 -3.90
C ARG A 6 -15.58 -1.59 -5.08
N SER A 7 -16.81 -1.41 -5.57
CA SER A 7 -17.29 -2.18 -6.73
C SER A 7 -16.41 -1.95 -7.97
N LEU A 8 -15.91 -0.73 -8.17
CA LEU A 8 -14.96 -0.44 -9.26
C LEU A 8 -13.60 -1.12 -9.03
N ALA A 9 -13.10 -1.14 -7.80
CA ALA A 9 -11.85 -1.79 -7.41
C ALA A 9 -11.89 -3.32 -7.51
N GLU A 10 -13.08 -3.92 -7.50
CA GLU A 10 -13.28 -5.37 -7.69
C GLU A 10 -13.40 -5.76 -9.18
N THR A 11 -13.34 -4.81 -10.11
CA THR A 11 -13.39 -5.11 -11.55
C THR A 11 -12.10 -5.77 -12.05
N ASP A 12 -12.27 -6.67 -13.02
CA ASP A 12 -11.17 -7.41 -13.64
C ASP A 12 -10.09 -6.45 -14.20
N VAL A 13 -8.82 -6.73 -13.90
CA VAL A 13 -7.67 -5.94 -14.36
C VAL A 13 -7.42 -6.01 -15.87
N ARG A 14 -8.03 -6.97 -16.58
CA ARG A 14 -8.01 -7.02 -18.04
C ARG A 14 -8.92 -5.99 -18.67
N ASN A 15 -9.94 -5.54 -17.94
CA ASN A 15 -10.89 -4.54 -18.41
C ASN A 15 -10.40 -3.14 -18.02
N PRO A 16 -10.03 -2.28 -18.99
CA PRO A 16 -9.64 -0.91 -18.69
C PRO A 16 -10.79 -0.18 -18.01
N ILE A 17 -10.48 0.63 -16.99
CA ILE A 17 -11.47 1.53 -16.40
C ILE A 17 -11.66 2.71 -17.36
N PRO A 18 -12.89 3.03 -17.81
CA PRO A 18 -13.12 4.18 -18.68
C PRO A 18 -12.60 5.48 -18.06
N ALA A 19 -11.93 6.32 -18.85
CA ALA A 19 -11.23 7.51 -18.35
C ALA A 19 -12.12 8.46 -17.52
N SER A 20 -13.38 8.65 -17.92
CA SER A 20 -14.34 9.48 -17.16
C SER A 20 -14.66 8.90 -15.79
N ILE A 21 -14.81 7.58 -15.69
CA ILE A 21 -15.06 6.86 -14.43
C ILE A 21 -13.80 6.90 -13.56
N LEU A 22 -12.62 6.66 -14.15
CA LEU A 22 -11.34 6.72 -13.45
C LEU A 22 -11.11 8.11 -12.83
N MET A 23 -11.30 9.17 -13.62
CA MET A 23 -11.10 10.54 -13.14
C MET A 23 -12.05 10.90 -12.00
N ALA A 24 -13.32 10.50 -12.08
CA ALA A 24 -14.27 10.70 -10.99
C ALA A 24 -13.87 9.92 -9.73
N ALA A 25 -13.39 8.68 -9.89
CA ALA A 25 -12.93 7.85 -8.78
C ALA A 25 -11.68 8.44 -8.09
N LEU A 26 -10.69 8.90 -8.86
CA LEU A 26 -9.46 9.50 -8.33
C LEU A 26 -9.67 10.88 -7.67
N GLN A 27 -10.82 11.52 -7.89
CA GLN A 27 -11.25 12.75 -7.21
C GLN A 27 -12.10 12.49 -5.97
N THR A 28 -12.36 11.22 -5.64
CA THR A 28 -13.19 10.82 -4.51
C THR A 28 -12.29 10.30 -3.38
N PRO A 29 -12.48 10.74 -2.12
CA PRO A 29 -11.78 10.18 -0.97
C PRO A 29 -11.89 8.64 -0.91
N PRO A 30 -10.82 7.93 -0.51
CA PRO A 30 -9.57 8.44 0.08
C PRO A 30 -8.51 8.92 -0.92
N PHE A 31 -8.79 8.91 -2.23
CA PHE A 31 -7.82 9.41 -3.21
C PHE A 31 -7.57 10.90 -3.04
N VAL A 32 -6.31 11.29 -3.17
CA VAL A 32 -5.88 12.69 -3.18
C VAL A 32 -5.11 12.97 -4.47
N VAL A 33 -5.47 14.06 -5.14
CA VAL A 33 -4.86 14.42 -6.43
C VAL A 33 -3.56 15.17 -6.17
N VAL A 34 -2.44 14.51 -6.48
CA VAL A 34 -1.11 15.14 -6.49
C VAL A 34 -0.53 14.97 -7.90
N PRO A 35 -0.43 16.05 -8.70
CA PRO A 35 0.16 15.99 -10.04
C PRO A 35 1.53 15.30 -10.02
N GLY A 36 1.82 14.46 -11.03
CA GLY A 36 3.09 13.72 -11.08
C GLY A 36 3.18 12.53 -10.11
N THR A 37 2.09 12.15 -9.45
CA THR A 37 1.97 10.90 -8.67
C THR A 37 0.81 10.05 -9.19
N PHE A 38 0.71 8.82 -8.71
CA PHE A 38 -0.43 7.94 -8.96
C PHE A 38 -0.67 7.06 -7.74
N ASN A 39 -1.86 6.45 -7.66
CA ASN A 39 -2.25 5.61 -6.53
C ASN A 39 -2.14 6.32 -5.16
N THR A 40 -2.28 7.64 -5.15
CA THR A 40 -2.07 8.48 -3.97
C THR A 40 -3.34 8.55 -3.12
N ARG A 41 -3.22 8.23 -1.82
CA ARG A 41 -4.32 8.26 -0.86
C ARG A 41 -3.89 8.85 0.48
N ASP A 42 -4.84 9.48 1.15
CA ASP A 42 -4.78 9.79 2.56
C ASP A 42 -5.51 8.68 3.32
N LEU A 43 -4.79 7.94 4.17
CA LEU A 43 -5.36 6.83 4.90
C LEU A 43 -6.38 7.28 5.95
N GLY A 44 -6.31 8.53 6.40
CA GLY A 44 -7.30 9.09 7.33
C GLY A 44 -8.61 9.48 6.67
N LEU A 45 -8.72 9.40 5.35
CA LEU A 45 -9.96 9.60 4.60
C LEU A 45 -10.68 8.30 4.25
N LEU A 46 -10.20 7.16 4.75
CA LEU A 46 -10.92 5.89 4.67
C LEU A 46 -12.17 5.95 5.55
N VAL A 47 -13.31 5.57 4.98
CA VAL A 47 -14.59 5.54 5.68
C VAL A 47 -14.78 4.18 6.32
N SER A 48 -14.76 4.10 7.66
CA SER A 48 -15.03 2.85 8.36
C SER A 48 -16.50 2.45 8.28
N LYS A 49 -16.82 1.17 8.57
CA LYS A 49 -18.22 0.73 8.71
C LYS A 49 -18.97 1.47 9.81
N GLU A 50 -18.29 1.82 10.89
CA GLU A 50 -18.90 2.54 12.01
C GLU A 50 -19.25 3.96 11.61
N ASP A 51 -18.35 4.65 10.89
CA ASP A 51 -18.60 5.99 10.36
C ASP A 51 -19.71 5.98 9.30
N ALA A 52 -19.76 4.94 8.46
CA ALA A 52 -20.80 4.80 7.44
C ALA A 52 -22.21 4.57 8.02
N ARG A 53 -22.30 4.05 9.25
CA ARG A 53 -23.58 3.85 9.96
C ARG A 53 -24.04 5.10 10.70
N GLY A 54 -23.13 6.04 10.94
CA GLY A 54 -23.36 7.27 11.69
C GLY A 54 -23.65 6.96 13.16
N HIS A 55 -22.86 7.52 14.06
CA HIS A 55 -23.34 7.70 15.42
C HIS A 55 -24.41 8.79 15.34
N GLY A 56 -25.66 8.46 15.67
CA GLY A 56 -26.81 9.37 15.54
C GLY A 56 -26.72 10.68 16.35
N ASP A 57 -25.59 10.96 16.98
CA ASP A 57 -25.26 12.14 17.78
C ASP A 57 -24.15 13.02 17.17
N GLY A 58 -23.53 12.62 16.05
CA GLY A 58 -22.42 13.36 15.42
C GLY A 58 -21.06 13.23 16.11
N SER A 59 -20.92 12.31 17.07
CA SER A 59 -19.64 11.97 17.69
C SER A 59 -18.83 11.05 16.76
N PRO A 60 -17.48 11.15 16.72
CA PRO A 60 -16.65 10.17 16.02
C PRO A 60 -16.92 8.74 16.50
N GLY A 61 -16.86 7.79 15.56
CA GLY A 61 -16.83 6.35 15.80
C GLY A 61 -16.02 5.96 17.05
N ALA A 62 -16.47 4.97 17.82
CA ALA A 62 -15.63 4.43 18.91
C ALA A 62 -14.51 3.52 18.37
N GLY A 63 -14.55 3.17 17.08
CA GLY A 63 -13.46 2.58 16.32
C GLY A 63 -12.43 3.62 15.90
N GLY A 64 -11.17 3.36 16.20
CA GLY A 64 -10.08 4.26 15.84
C GLY A 64 -9.90 4.37 14.33
N THR A 65 -9.66 5.60 13.86
CA THR A 65 -9.36 5.94 12.48
C THR A 65 -8.03 6.69 12.44
N ILE A 66 -7.28 6.56 11.34
CA ILE A 66 -6.12 7.43 11.14
C ILE A 66 -6.67 8.86 10.99
N ARG A 67 -6.10 9.83 11.71
CA ARG A 67 -6.51 11.22 11.55
C ARG A 67 -6.16 11.72 10.14
N PRO A 68 -7.08 12.45 9.46
CA PRO A 68 -6.81 12.99 8.12
C PRO A 68 -5.55 13.84 8.05
N GLY A 69 -4.87 13.81 6.92
CA GLY A 69 -3.71 14.62 6.63
C GLY A 69 -2.41 14.15 7.29
N PHE A 70 -2.38 12.95 7.87
CA PHE A 70 -1.22 12.45 8.60
C PHE A 70 -0.44 11.36 7.88
N ILE A 71 -1.13 10.33 7.37
CA ILE A 71 -0.49 9.18 6.73
C ILE A 71 -0.94 9.10 5.28
N PHE A 72 0.01 9.28 4.37
CA PHE A 72 -0.22 9.17 2.94
C PHE A 72 0.50 7.96 2.35
N ARG A 73 -0.10 7.38 1.32
CA ARG A 73 0.55 6.34 0.49
C ARG A 73 0.48 6.72 -0.98
N THR A 74 1.43 6.27 -1.78
CA THR A 74 1.47 6.54 -3.23
C THR A 74 2.32 5.51 -3.99
N GLY A 75 2.30 5.58 -5.33
CA GLY A 75 3.26 4.92 -6.23
C GLY A 75 4.59 5.67 -6.35
N GLY A 76 5.41 5.28 -7.32
CA GLY A 76 6.71 5.91 -7.57
C GLY A 76 6.63 7.43 -7.75
N LEU A 77 7.64 8.15 -7.27
CA LEU A 77 7.69 9.61 -7.23
C LEU A 77 8.61 10.21 -8.30
N GLU A 78 9.21 9.39 -9.17
CA GLU A 78 10.17 9.83 -10.19
C GLU A 78 9.59 10.90 -11.13
N ALA A 79 8.28 10.86 -11.38
CA ALA A 79 7.60 11.82 -12.24
C ALA A 79 7.45 13.22 -11.60
N LEU A 80 7.59 13.35 -10.27
CA LEU A 80 7.59 14.65 -9.61
C LEU A 80 8.76 15.53 -10.04
N ALA A 81 9.85 14.96 -10.55
CA ALA A 81 10.98 15.73 -11.10
C ALA A 81 10.53 16.72 -12.20
N ARG A 82 9.39 16.46 -12.85
CA ARG A 82 8.81 17.27 -13.92
C ARG A 82 7.50 17.95 -13.53
N SER A 83 7.10 17.93 -12.25
CA SER A 83 5.82 18.48 -11.80
C SER A 83 5.99 19.41 -10.61
N ALA A 84 6.26 20.70 -10.86
CA ALA A 84 6.36 21.71 -9.81
C ALA A 84 5.07 21.82 -8.98
N ASP A 85 3.91 21.72 -9.63
CA ASP A 85 2.60 21.71 -8.95
C ASP A 85 2.46 20.52 -8.01
N GLY A 86 2.91 19.33 -8.43
CA GLY A 86 2.94 18.14 -7.57
C GLY A 86 3.80 18.31 -6.32
N GLN A 87 5.00 18.87 -6.50
CA GLN A 87 5.90 19.18 -5.38
C GLN A 87 5.28 20.20 -4.42
N ALA A 88 4.63 21.25 -4.95
CA ALA A 88 3.94 22.25 -4.15
C ALA A 88 2.73 21.66 -3.40
N VAL A 89 1.95 20.76 -4.02
CA VAL A 89 0.85 20.07 -3.33
C VAL A 89 1.38 19.22 -2.17
N LEU A 90 2.44 18.44 -2.37
CA LEU A 90 3.03 17.64 -1.29
C LEU A 90 3.50 18.51 -0.11
N ARG A 91 4.22 19.59 -0.41
CA ARG A 91 4.85 20.45 0.60
C ARG A 91 3.85 21.37 1.30
N ASP A 92 3.02 22.06 0.52
CA ASP A 92 2.23 23.21 0.99
C ASP A 92 0.78 22.84 1.29
N THR A 93 0.21 21.87 0.56
CA THR A 93 -1.18 21.46 0.75
C THR A 93 -1.30 20.26 1.69
N LEU A 94 -0.53 19.20 1.42
CA LEU A 94 -0.54 17.99 2.25
C LEU A 94 0.41 18.10 3.46
N GLY A 95 1.34 19.06 3.45
CA GLY A 95 2.26 19.29 4.56
C GLY A 95 3.23 18.14 4.82
N VAL A 96 3.47 17.27 3.83
CA VAL A 96 4.35 16.10 3.96
C VAL A 96 5.74 16.55 4.39
N LYS A 97 6.27 15.94 5.45
CA LYS A 97 7.60 16.23 5.99
C LYS A 97 8.60 15.13 5.70
N ARG A 98 8.13 13.89 5.60
CA ARG A 98 8.99 12.72 5.36
C ARG A 98 8.39 11.77 4.34
N ILE A 99 9.25 11.27 3.46
CA ILE A 99 8.90 10.26 2.47
C ILE A 99 9.74 9.01 2.70
N PHE A 100 9.09 7.87 2.91
CA PHE A 100 9.75 6.57 3.05
C PHE A 100 9.67 5.80 1.72
N ASP A 101 10.83 5.60 1.09
CA ASP A 101 10.96 4.79 -0.12
C ASP A 101 11.17 3.31 0.26
N LEU A 102 10.19 2.47 -0.11
CA LEU A 102 10.20 1.02 0.12
C LEU A 102 10.69 0.24 -1.10
N ARG A 103 11.26 0.90 -2.11
CA ARG A 103 11.80 0.22 -3.29
C ARG A 103 13.10 -0.51 -2.97
N SER A 104 13.34 -1.58 -3.71
CA SER A 104 14.62 -2.28 -3.66
C SER A 104 15.74 -1.37 -4.17
N ARG A 105 16.99 -1.75 -3.93
CA ARG A 105 18.14 -1.01 -4.44
C ARG A 105 18.13 -0.83 -5.95
N GLU A 106 17.72 -1.86 -6.69
CA GLU A 106 17.66 -1.78 -8.15
C GLU A 106 16.59 -0.81 -8.64
N GLU A 107 15.40 -0.87 -8.07
CA GLU A 107 14.29 0.03 -8.39
C GLU A 107 14.64 1.49 -8.02
N HIS A 108 15.20 1.73 -6.84
CA HIS A 108 15.65 3.04 -6.38
C HIS A 108 16.75 3.63 -7.28
N ALA A 109 17.76 2.81 -7.65
CA ALA A 109 18.84 3.27 -8.51
C ALA A 109 18.39 3.53 -9.96
N LYS A 110 17.42 2.76 -10.46
CA LYS A 110 16.91 2.89 -11.83
C LYS A 110 16.04 4.13 -12.03
N SER A 111 15.24 4.47 -11.03
CA SER A 111 14.28 5.57 -11.10
C SER A 111 14.30 6.39 -9.80
N PRO A 112 15.37 7.16 -9.52
CA PRO A 112 15.50 7.87 -8.25
C PRO A 112 14.41 8.92 -8.07
N ASP A 113 13.97 9.12 -6.82
CA ASP A 113 13.06 10.21 -6.49
C ASP A 113 13.78 11.56 -6.60
N PRO A 114 13.08 12.63 -7.00
CA PRO A 114 13.67 13.97 -6.97
C PRO A 114 13.91 14.42 -5.53
N ALA A 115 14.91 15.29 -5.34
CA ALA A 115 15.01 16.06 -4.11
C ALA A 115 13.81 17.01 -3.99
N LEU A 116 13.10 16.97 -2.86
CA LEU A 116 11.93 17.80 -2.59
C LEU A 116 12.24 18.79 -1.48
N GLU A 117 12.11 20.08 -1.76
CA GLU A 117 12.42 21.12 -0.79
C GLU A 117 11.52 21.01 0.46
N GLY A 118 12.14 21.00 1.65
CA GLY A 118 11.42 20.92 2.92
C GLY A 118 10.84 19.55 3.25
N ILE A 119 11.16 18.51 2.47
CA ILE A 119 10.72 17.13 2.67
C ILE A 119 11.95 16.22 2.76
N GLU A 120 12.09 15.49 3.86
CA GLU A 120 13.16 14.52 4.07
C GLU A 120 12.81 13.18 3.37
N GLY A 121 13.62 12.78 2.39
CA GLY A 121 13.54 11.46 1.75
C GLY A 121 14.35 10.41 2.52
N ILE A 122 13.72 9.28 2.84
CA ILE A 122 14.27 8.21 3.67
C ILE A 122 14.23 6.90 2.88
N TRP A 123 15.40 6.39 2.51
CA TRP A 123 15.56 5.07 1.93
C TRP A 123 16.55 4.27 2.76
N LEU A 124 16.12 3.15 3.32
CA LEU A 124 16.97 2.32 4.20
C LEU A 124 17.73 1.23 3.47
N GLY A 125 17.39 0.99 2.19
CA GLY A 125 18.16 0.21 1.23
C GLY A 125 18.62 -1.19 1.63
N ARG A 126 18.05 -1.76 2.69
CA ARG A 126 18.39 -3.10 3.19
C ARG A 126 17.17 -3.73 3.85
N GLY A 127 16.77 -4.89 3.34
CA GLY A 127 16.28 -5.92 4.24
C GLY A 127 17.41 -6.42 5.11
N VAL A 128 17.10 -6.82 6.34
CA VAL A 128 18.08 -7.40 7.27
C VAL A 128 18.81 -8.55 6.53
N ASP A 129 20.14 -8.61 6.64
CA ASP A 129 21.00 -9.72 6.18
C ASP A 129 21.43 -9.86 4.71
N GLY A 130 21.35 -8.81 3.88
CA GLY A 130 22.06 -8.79 2.59
C GLY A 130 21.59 -9.81 1.54
N ALA A 131 20.41 -10.39 1.72
CA ALA A 131 19.67 -11.13 0.70
C ALA A 131 19.12 -10.17 -0.38
N GLU A 132 18.76 -10.70 -1.55
CA GLU A 132 18.13 -9.90 -2.62
C GLU A 132 16.90 -9.13 -2.08
N ASP A 133 16.87 -7.82 -2.37
CA ASP A 133 15.90 -6.88 -1.81
C ASP A 133 14.46 -7.10 -2.32
N ASN A 134 14.30 -7.76 -3.47
CA ASN A 134 12.98 -8.02 -4.03
C ASN A 134 12.33 -9.19 -3.27
N PRO A 135 11.02 -9.11 -2.96
CA PRO A 135 10.31 -10.25 -2.42
C PRO A 135 10.39 -11.41 -3.41
N MET A 136 10.50 -12.63 -2.88
CA MET A 136 10.53 -13.82 -3.72
C MET A 136 9.18 -13.93 -4.43
N LEU A 137 9.23 -14.08 -5.76
CA LEU A 137 8.05 -14.17 -6.59
C LEU A 137 8.05 -15.51 -7.33
N ASP A 138 7.33 -16.49 -6.78
CA ASP A 138 7.06 -17.76 -7.43
C ASP A 138 5.67 -17.71 -8.07
N VAL A 139 5.64 -17.52 -9.40
CA VAL A 139 4.40 -17.44 -10.20
C VAL A 139 3.58 -18.75 -10.11
N GLY A 140 4.23 -19.89 -9.84
CA GLY A 140 3.55 -21.17 -9.62
C GLY A 140 2.60 -21.13 -8.42
N LEU A 141 3.00 -20.46 -7.34
CA LEU A 141 2.15 -20.27 -6.15
C LEU A 141 0.90 -19.43 -6.45
N PHE A 142 0.95 -18.55 -7.45
CA PHE A 142 -0.21 -17.77 -7.86
C PHE A 142 -1.21 -18.59 -8.69
N ALA A 143 -0.82 -19.74 -9.23
CA ALA A 143 -1.77 -20.65 -9.90
C ALA A 143 -2.62 -21.44 -8.90
N GLU A 144 -2.13 -21.63 -7.68
CA GLU A 144 -2.84 -22.32 -6.60
C GLU A 144 -3.89 -21.41 -5.93
N ALA A 145 -4.99 -22.00 -5.44
CA ALA A 145 -6.01 -21.32 -4.61
C ALA A 145 -6.43 -19.95 -5.14
N LYS A 146 -6.57 -19.80 -6.47
CA LYS A 146 -6.92 -18.54 -7.14
C LYS A 146 -5.97 -17.36 -6.82
N GLY A 147 -4.73 -17.64 -6.45
CA GLY A 147 -3.70 -16.66 -6.12
C GLY A 147 -3.42 -16.50 -4.63
N GLU A 148 -4.30 -16.98 -3.75
CA GLU A 148 -4.19 -16.75 -2.31
C GLU A 148 -2.83 -17.16 -1.73
N LYS A 149 -2.34 -18.35 -2.11
CA LYS A 149 -1.05 -18.85 -1.63
C LYS A 149 0.11 -17.95 -2.07
N GLY A 150 0.14 -17.54 -3.34
CA GLY A 150 1.18 -16.65 -3.87
C GLY A 150 1.20 -15.29 -3.15
N TYR A 151 0.03 -14.70 -2.89
CA TYR A 151 -0.06 -13.46 -2.12
C TYR A 151 0.36 -13.63 -0.66
N VAL A 152 -0.07 -14.71 0.00
CA VAL A 152 0.31 -14.99 1.39
C VAL A 152 1.84 -15.10 1.50
N ASP A 153 2.47 -15.90 0.65
CA ASP A 153 3.92 -16.10 0.67
C ASP A 153 4.67 -14.80 0.39
N MET A 154 4.29 -14.10 -0.69
CA MET A 154 4.89 -12.82 -1.08
C MET A 154 4.75 -11.75 0.03
N TYR A 155 3.59 -11.63 0.66
CA TYR A 155 3.35 -10.59 1.68
C TYR A 155 3.99 -10.92 3.03
N LEU A 156 4.09 -12.21 3.40
CA LEU A 156 4.90 -12.62 4.55
C LEU A 156 6.40 -12.36 4.31
N ASP A 157 6.89 -12.59 3.10
CA ASP A 157 8.28 -12.26 2.73
C ASP A 157 8.53 -10.74 2.76
N ILE A 158 7.55 -9.92 2.34
CA ILE A 158 7.60 -8.47 2.52
C ILE A 158 7.75 -8.10 4.00
N LEU A 159 6.93 -8.67 4.90
CA LEU A 159 7.07 -8.40 6.33
C LEU A 159 8.48 -8.77 6.83
N ASN A 160 8.98 -9.95 6.46
CA ASN A 160 10.30 -10.41 6.88
C ASN A 160 11.45 -9.53 6.36
N LYS A 161 11.44 -9.17 5.07
CA LYS A 161 12.51 -8.39 4.44
C LYS A 161 12.45 -6.90 4.82
N TYR A 162 11.26 -6.30 4.92
CA TYR A 162 11.12 -4.84 5.07
C TYR A 162 10.98 -4.37 6.53
N ARG A 163 11.32 -5.22 7.52
CA ARG A 163 11.29 -4.89 8.96
C ARG A 163 11.92 -3.53 9.27
N GLY A 164 13.11 -3.24 8.72
CA GLY A 164 13.81 -1.98 8.96
C GLY A 164 13.00 -0.75 8.54
N SER A 165 12.46 -0.76 7.32
CA SER A 165 11.63 0.33 6.78
C SER A 165 10.31 0.46 7.54
N PHE A 166 9.66 -0.65 7.87
CA PHE A 166 8.39 -0.63 8.59
C PHE A 166 8.59 -0.10 10.01
N ARG A 167 9.67 -0.53 10.68
CA ARG A 167 10.07 0.02 11.98
C ARG A 167 10.33 1.52 11.90
N ALA A 168 11.02 2.01 10.87
CA ALA A 168 11.29 3.43 10.73
C ALA A 168 10.01 4.26 10.55
N VAL A 169 9.03 3.74 9.81
CA VAL A 169 7.72 4.38 9.66
C VAL A 169 6.95 4.41 10.98
N LEU A 170 6.88 3.29 11.72
CA LEU A 170 6.21 3.25 13.01
C LEU A 170 6.92 4.12 14.07
N ALA A 171 8.25 4.13 14.09
CA ALA A 171 9.03 5.00 14.97
C ALA A 171 8.79 6.47 14.63
N SER A 172 8.65 6.78 13.34
CA SER A 172 8.28 8.11 12.86
C SER A 172 6.91 8.56 13.38
N VAL A 173 5.91 7.69 13.39
CA VAL A 173 4.58 7.95 13.96
C VAL A 173 4.66 8.15 15.48
N ARG A 174 5.46 7.34 16.17
CA ARG A 174 5.67 7.44 17.63
C ARG A 174 6.36 8.75 18.03
N ASP A 175 7.47 9.07 17.36
CA ASP A 175 8.44 10.07 17.82
C ASP A 175 8.18 11.45 17.23
N ARG A 176 7.47 11.55 16.10
CA ARG A 176 7.19 12.81 15.41
C ARG A 176 5.71 12.90 14.99
N PRO A 177 4.78 12.86 15.95
CA PRO A 177 3.34 12.91 15.68
C PRO A 177 2.85 14.26 15.14
N GLY A 178 3.71 15.25 14.90
CA GLY A 178 3.34 16.50 14.22
C GLY A 178 3.76 16.55 12.74
N GLU A 179 4.41 15.51 12.24
CA GLU A 179 5.01 15.49 10.90
C GLU A 179 4.28 14.50 9.99
N PRO A 180 3.41 14.97 9.07
CA PRO A 180 2.79 14.10 8.08
C PRO A 180 3.83 13.34 7.26
N ILE A 181 3.55 12.06 7.02
CA ILE A 181 4.45 11.16 6.31
C ILE A 181 3.78 10.57 5.09
N MET A 182 4.60 10.29 4.09
CA MET A 182 4.21 9.56 2.90
C MET A 182 5.13 8.36 2.72
N PHE A 183 4.60 7.24 2.24
CA PHE A 183 5.44 6.09 1.86
C PHE A 183 5.00 5.51 0.53
N HIS A 184 5.96 4.96 -0.20
CA HIS A 184 5.71 4.43 -1.53
C HIS A 184 6.61 3.24 -1.86
N CYS A 185 6.25 2.54 -2.93
CA CYS A 185 7.12 1.62 -3.64
C CYS A 185 7.00 1.94 -5.13
N THR A 186 7.24 0.99 -6.04
CA THR A 186 7.07 1.23 -7.48
C THR A 186 5.62 1.49 -7.86
N ALA A 187 4.69 0.56 -7.58
CA ALA A 187 3.28 0.73 -7.91
C ALA A 187 2.44 1.32 -6.77
N GLY A 188 3.00 1.43 -5.57
CA GLY A 188 2.24 1.83 -4.38
C GLY A 188 1.20 0.80 -3.95
N ARG A 189 1.36 -0.46 -4.38
CA ARG A 189 0.35 -1.53 -4.26
C ARG A 189 0.73 -2.54 -3.18
N ASP A 190 1.84 -3.25 -3.38
CA ASP A 190 2.18 -4.45 -2.58
C ASP A 190 2.91 -4.10 -1.28
N ARG A 191 4.20 -3.70 -1.33
CA ARG A 191 4.98 -3.27 -0.12
C ARG A 191 4.31 -2.13 0.64
N THR A 192 3.83 -1.14 -0.11
CA THR A 192 3.01 -0.05 0.41
C THR A 192 1.69 -0.55 0.99
N GLY A 193 1.05 -1.53 0.37
CA GLY A 193 -0.21 -2.11 0.87
C GLY A 193 -0.06 -2.84 2.18
N VAL A 194 0.98 -3.66 2.31
CA VAL A 194 1.27 -4.36 3.57
C VAL A 194 1.55 -3.37 4.71
N LEU A 195 2.34 -2.32 4.45
CA LEU A 195 2.60 -1.28 5.45
C LEU A 195 1.33 -0.48 5.81
N ALA A 196 0.51 -0.12 4.81
CA ALA A 196 -0.76 0.57 5.05
C ALA A 196 -1.69 -0.29 5.91
N GLY A 197 -1.87 -1.57 5.59
CA GLY A 197 -2.71 -2.46 6.39
C GLY A 197 -2.21 -2.68 7.81
N LEU A 198 -0.89 -2.69 8.03
CA LEU A 198 -0.30 -2.65 9.38
C LEU A 198 -0.72 -1.38 10.14
N LEU A 199 -0.54 -0.19 9.53
CA LEU A 199 -0.89 1.09 10.16
C LEU A 199 -2.39 1.22 10.40
N GLU A 200 -3.22 0.83 9.44
CA GLU A 200 -4.68 0.87 9.53
C GLU A 200 -5.19 -0.08 10.63
N THR A 201 -4.65 -1.30 10.72
CA THR A 201 -5.00 -2.24 11.79
C THR A 201 -4.59 -1.70 13.16
N LEU A 202 -3.40 -1.12 13.28
CA LEU A 202 -2.95 -0.50 14.54
C LEU A 202 -3.82 0.72 14.90
N ALA A 203 -4.27 1.49 13.92
CA ALA A 203 -5.17 2.62 14.15
C ALA A 203 -6.55 2.17 14.65
N GLY A 204 -6.97 0.94 14.35
CA GLY A 204 -8.25 0.38 14.79
C GLY A 204 -9.28 0.20 13.66
N TYR A 205 -8.88 0.34 12.40
CA TYR A 205 -9.79 0.08 11.28
C TYR A 205 -10.26 -1.38 11.27
N ASP A 206 -11.54 -1.58 10.94
CA ASP A 206 -12.09 -2.91 10.78
C ASP A 206 -11.52 -3.61 9.52
N ALA A 207 -11.49 -4.94 9.54
CA ALA A 207 -10.87 -5.75 8.50
C ALA A 207 -11.42 -5.46 7.09
N GLU A 208 -12.71 -5.10 6.97
CA GLU A 208 -13.30 -4.78 5.68
C GLU A 208 -12.80 -3.44 5.15
N THR A 209 -12.58 -2.46 6.02
CA THR A 209 -12.00 -1.16 5.64
C THR A 209 -10.55 -1.32 5.18
N VAL A 210 -9.75 -2.10 5.91
CA VAL A 210 -8.37 -2.43 5.53
C VAL A 210 -8.33 -3.15 4.18
N GLN A 211 -9.18 -4.16 3.99
CA GLN A 211 -9.32 -4.86 2.71
C GLN A 211 -9.76 -3.92 1.59
N THR A 212 -10.63 -2.96 1.89
CA THR A 212 -11.08 -1.97 0.90
C THR A 212 -9.91 -1.10 0.44
N ASP A 213 -9.08 -0.55 1.32
CA ASP A 213 -7.90 0.23 0.93
C ASP A 213 -6.96 -0.58 0.04
N PHE A 214 -6.71 -1.84 0.41
CA PHE A 214 -5.92 -2.77 -0.39
C PHE A 214 -6.45 -2.86 -1.83
N LEU A 215 -7.75 -3.11 -2.00
CA LEU A 215 -8.41 -3.23 -3.30
C LEU A 215 -8.37 -1.92 -4.09
N LEU A 216 -8.47 -0.75 -3.46
CA LEU A 216 -8.43 0.55 -4.15
C LEU A 216 -7.17 0.75 -4.99
N SER A 217 -6.09 0.02 -4.70
CA SER A 217 -4.90 0.01 -5.56
C SER A 217 -5.22 -0.40 -7.00
N ARG A 218 -6.25 -1.22 -7.27
CA ARG A 218 -6.74 -1.54 -8.62
C ARG A 218 -7.11 -0.28 -9.42
N ILE A 219 -7.74 0.69 -8.77
CA ILE A 219 -8.11 1.98 -9.38
C ILE A 219 -6.87 2.87 -9.48
N GLY A 220 -6.14 2.99 -8.38
CA GLY A 220 -4.99 3.90 -8.29
C GLY A 220 -3.84 3.55 -9.24
N THR A 221 -3.70 2.28 -9.63
CA THR A 221 -2.70 1.81 -10.59
C THR A 221 -3.23 1.68 -12.02
N GLU A 222 -4.46 2.13 -12.34
CA GLU A 222 -5.00 2.02 -13.71
C GLU A 222 -4.08 2.68 -14.74
N VAL A 223 -3.48 3.83 -14.39
CA VAL A 223 -2.51 4.53 -15.25
C VAL A 223 -1.23 3.73 -15.52
N ALA A 224 -0.93 2.74 -14.68
CA ALA A 224 0.21 1.83 -14.81
C ALA A 224 -0.22 0.40 -15.19
N ARG A 225 -1.50 0.17 -15.52
CA ARG A 225 -2.08 -1.16 -15.74
C ARG A 225 -1.34 -1.95 -16.80
N GLU A 226 -1.09 -1.35 -17.97
CA GLU A 226 -0.36 -2.02 -19.06
C GLU A 226 1.05 -2.43 -18.67
N HIS A 227 1.75 -1.62 -17.86
CA HIS A 227 3.07 -1.98 -17.35
C HIS A 227 3.01 -3.14 -16.35
N LEU A 228 1.98 -3.19 -15.49
CA LEU A 228 1.77 -4.31 -14.56
C LEU A 228 1.46 -5.60 -15.31
N LEU A 229 0.62 -5.54 -16.34
CA LEU A 229 0.33 -6.68 -17.22
C LEU A 229 1.60 -7.16 -17.92
N ALA A 230 2.37 -6.25 -18.54
CA ALA A 230 3.62 -6.61 -19.20
C ALA A 230 4.66 -7.21 -18.23
N PHE A 231 4.77 -6.67 -17.02
CA PHE A 231 5.66 -7.18 -15.97
C PHE A 231 5.34 -8.64 -15.63
N ALA A 232 4.08 -8.95 -15.39
CA ALA A 232 3.70 -10.28 -14.96
C ALA A 232 3.75 -11.30 -16.12
N ILE A 233 3.56 -10.88 -17.38
CA ILE A 233 3.84 -11.71 -18.57
C ILE A 233 5.32 -12.10 -18.58
N LYS A 234 6.21 -11.11 -18.47
CA LYS A 234 7.66 -11.33 -18.49
C LYS A 234 8.11 -12.29 -17.39
N TYR A 235 7.57 -12.15 -16.18
CA TYR A 235 7.88 -13.03 -15.05
C TYR A 235 7.41 -14.47 -15.26
N SER A 236 6.25 -14.65 -15.88
CA SER A 236 5.76 -15.98 -16.27
C SER A 236 6.70 -16.65 -17.27
N GLN A 237 7.22 -15.90 -18.25
CA GLN A 237 8.13 -16.40 -19.29
C GLN A 237 9.50 -16.79 -18.72
N SER A 238 10.07 -15.97 -17.83
CA SER A 238 11.35 -16.27 -17.18
C SER A 238 11.31 -17.46 -16.22
N SER A 239 10.12 -17.93 -15.85
CA SER A 239 9.91 -19.08 -14.95
C SER A 239 9.70 -20.41 -15.72
N GLY A 240 9.96 -20.44 -17.03
CA GLY A 240 9.96 -21.67 -17.84
C GLY A 240 8.74 -21.88 -18.75
N GLY A 241 8.02 -20.82 -19.13
CA GLY A 241 6.97 -20.91 -20.15
C GLY A 241 7.55 -20.83 -21.58
N ASP A 242 7.10 -21.70 -22.48
CA ASP A 242 7.52 -21.71 -23.88
C ASP A 242 7.10 -20.41 -24.61
N ASP A 243 8.03 -19.82 -25.36
CA ASP A 243 7.87 -18.59 -26.13
C ASP A 243 7.37 -18.89 -27.54
N ASP A 244 6.06 -18.76 -27.77
CA ASP A 244 5.50 -18.66 -29.12
C ASP A 244 4.64 -17.39 -29.32
N GLY A 245 4.62 -16.48 -28.32
CA GLY A 245 3.81 -15.27 -28.36
C GLY A 245 2.29 -15.51 -28.31
N SER A 246 1.81 -16.72 -28.04
CA SER A 246 0.39 -17.09 -28.04
C SER A 246 -0.27 -17.17 -26.66
N VAL A 247 0.49 -16.95 -25.58
CA VAL A 247 0.01 -17.12 -24.20
C VAL A 247 -1.18 -16.19 -23.90
N SER A 248 -2.39 -16.77 -23.81
CA SER A 248 -3.59 -16.06 -23.36
C SER A 248 -3.62 -15.96 -21.84
N PHE A 249 -4.33 -14.96 -21.31
CA PHE A 249 -4.65 -14.86 -19.87
C PHE A 249 -5.28 -16.13 -19.30
N ASP A 250 -6.02 -16.85 -20.14
CA ASP A 250 -6.73 -18.07 -19.74
C ASP A 250 -5.79 -19.29 -19.65
N ASP A 251 -4.59 -19.22 -20.26
CA ASP A 251 -3.62 -20.32 -20.30
C ASP A 251 -2.64 -20.28 -19.12
N VAL A 252 -2.53 -19.14 -18.42
CA VAL A 252 -1.62 -18.96 -17.28
C VAL A 252 -2.32 -18.28 -16.11
N PRO A 253 -3.06 -19.03 -15.28
CA PRO A 253 -3.80 -18.46 -14.16
C PRO A 253 -2.91 -17.77 -13.13
N GLY A 254 -1.65 -18.20 -12.96
CA GLY A 254 -0.69 -17.57 -12.04
C GLY A 254 -0.35 -16.12 -12.41
N PHE A 255 -0.14 -15.85 -13.70
CA PHE A 255 0.06 -14.49 -14.21
C PHE A 255 -1.14 -13.60 -13.90
N TYR A 256 -2.34 -14.05 -14.28
CA TYR A 256 -3.57 -13.29 -14.04
C TYR A 256 -3.80 -13.01 -12.55
N ASN A 257 -3.55 -14.01 -11.70
CA ASN A 257 -3.72 -13.87 -10.26
C ASN A 257 -2.70 -12.89 -9.63
N LEU A 258 -1.47 -12.84 -10.13
CA LEU A 258 -0.44 -11.90 -9.69
C LEU A 258 -0.83 -10.42 -9.92
N VAL A 259 -1.51 -10.12 -11.02
CA VAL A 259 -1.94 -8.74 -11.33
C VAL A 259 -3.35 -8.41 -10.83
N SER A 260 -4.11 -9.43 -10.43
CA SER A 260 -5.48 -9.26 -9.92
C SER A 260 -5.51 -9.18 -8.41
N LEU A 261 -5.81 -7.99 -7.88
CA LEU A 261 -6.10 -7.80 -6.46
C LEU A 261 -7.45 -8.41 -6.11
N LYS A 262 -7.49 -9.27 -5.09
CA LYS A 262 -8.71 -9.93 -4.62
C LYS A 262 -8.78 -9.86 -3.11
N GLY A 263 -9.96 -9.55 -2.56
CA GLY A 263 -10.17 -9.43 -1.11
C GLY A 263 -9.76 -10.71 -0.38
N ALA A 264 -10.13 -11.88 -0.92
CA ALA A 264 -9.76 -13.18 -0.36
C ALA A 264 -8.25 -13.39 -0.21
N CYS A 265 -7.42 -12.83 -1.09
CA CYS A 265 -5.96 -12.91 -0.97
C CYS A 265 -5.45 -12.06 0.20
N TRP A 266 -6.05 -10.89 0.44
CA TRP A 266 -5.75 -10.08 1.61
C TRP A 266 -6.20 -10.76 2.91
N ASP A 267 -7.40 -11.34 2.92
CA ASP A 267 -7.93 -12.04 4.09
C ASP A 267 -7.05 -13.23 4.46
N ALA A 268 -6.66 -14.05 3.47
CA ALA A 268 -5.75 -15.16 3.67
C ALA A 268 -4.39 -14.70 4.24
N PHE A 269 -3.87 -13.55 3.77
CA PHE A 269 -2.64 -12.95 4.30
C PHE A 269 -2.83 -12.46 5.74
N ALA A 270 -3.90 -11.72 6.05
CA ALA A 270 -4.18 -11.23 7.39
C ALA A 270 -4.34 -12.39 8.39
N GLU A 271 -5.00 -13.48 7.99
CA GLU A 271 -5.06 -14.71 8.79
C GLU A 271 -3.68 -15.35 9.00
N ALA A 272 -2.82 -15.35 7.98
CA ALA A 272 -1.46 -15.87 8.13
C ALA A 272 -0.64 -15.03 9.13
N VAL A 273 -0.77 -13.70 9.09
CA VAL A 273 -0.18 -12.79 10.09
C VAL A 273 -0.72 -13.07 11.49
N ALA A 274 -2.04 -13.28 11.61
CA ALA A 274 -2.68 -13.66 12.87
C ALA A 274 -2.09 -14.95 13.44
N ARG A 275 -1.96 -16.00 12.61
CA ARG A 275 -1.40 -17.30 13.00
C ARG A 275 0.09 -17.22 13.36
N GLN A 276 0.90 -16.53 12.56
CA GLN A 276 2.36 -16.53 12.70
C GLN A 276 2.85 -15.58 13.80
N TYR A 277 2.24 -14.39 13.90
CA TYR A 277 2.75 -13.33 14.78
C TYR A 277 1.80 -13.02 15.95
N GLY A 278 0.55 -13.47 15.91
CA GLY A 278 -0.50 -12.99 16.81
C GLY A 278 -1.14 -11.70 16.31
N GLY A 279 -1.13 -11.49 14.99
CA GLY A 279 -1.66 -10.29 14.33
C GLY A 279 -0.59 -9.22 14.13
N PHE A 280 -1.00 -8.08 13.57
CA PHE A 280 -0.08 -6.98 13.29
C PHE A 280 0.54 -6.35 14.54
N GLU A 281 -0.17 -6.36 15.67
CA GLU A 281 0.40 -5.94 16.97
C GLU A 281 1.51 -6.89 17.43
N GLY A 282 1.26 -8.20 17.33
CA GLY A 282 2.26 -9.21 17.66
C GLY A 282 3.48 -9.12 16.75
N TYR A 283 3.29 -8.83 15.46
CA TYR A 283 4.38 -8.55 14.52
C TYR A 283 5.19 -7.31 14.93
N ALA A 284 4.52 -6.20 15.26
CA ALA A 284 5.20 -4.97 15.68
C ALA A 284 6.04 -5.16 16.96
N ILE A 285 5.56 -5.95 17.91
CA ILE A 285 6.33 -6.25 19.13
C ILE A 285 7.48 -7.21 18.85
N LYS A 286 7.18 -8.39 18.27
CA LYS A 286 8.13 -9.51 18.16
C LYS A 286 9.18 -9.28 17.08
N GLU A 287 8.80 -8.66 15.97
CA GLU A 287 9.64 -8.55 14.77
C GLU A 287 10.22 -7.15 14.57
N LEU A 288 9.49 -6.10 14.96
CA LEU A 288 9.96 -4.72 14.85
C LEU A 288 10.60 -4.19 16.15
N GLY A 289 10.44 -4.93 17.26
CA GLY A 289 11.06 -4.62 18.55
C GLY A 289 10.46 -3.43 19.28
N PHE A 290 9.17 -3.14 19.06
CA PHE A 290 8.43 -2.16 19.86
C PHE A 290 7.95 -2.76 21.17
N SER A 291 7.92 -1.96 22.23
CA SER A 291 7.25 -2.31 23.48
C SER A 291 5.74 -2.14 23.39
N GLU A 292 5.01 -2.64 24.38
CA GLU A 292 3.56 -2.38 24.49
C GLU A 292 3.27 -0.89 24.67
N ASP A 293 4.09 -0.16 25.44
CA ASP A 293 3.97 1.29 25.64
C ASP A 293 4.23 2.07 24.33
N ASP A 294 5.17 1.61 23.51
CA ASP A 294 5.39 2.16 22.18
C ASP A 294 4.14 2.00 21.31
N LEU A 295 3.49 0.82 21.35
CA LEU A 295 2.26 0.60 20.60
C LEU A 295 1.13 1.48 21.10
N VAL A 296 0.92 1.62 22.41
CA VAL A 296 -0.09 2.56 22.95
C VAL A 296 0.15 3.97 22.40
N THR A 297 1.41 4.42 22.38
CA THR A 297 1.78 5.74 21.83
C THR A 297 1.53 5.83 20.33
N ILE A 298 1.93 4.82 19.55
CA ILE A 298 1.73 4.77 18.10
C ILE A 298 0.23 4.83 17.77
N LYS A 299 -0.58 3.97 18.41
CA LYS A 299 -2.02 3.92 18.19
C LYS A 299 -2.68 5.27 18.52
N ARG A 300 -2.33 5.88 19.66
CA ARG A 300 -2.81 7.22 20.01
C ARG A 300 -2.42 8.25 18.95
N ASN A 301 -1.15 8.29 18.55
CA ASN A 301 -0.64 9.29 17.61
C ASN A 301 -1.22 9.12 16.18
N LEU A 302 -1.65 7.91 15.80
CA LEU A 302 -2.40 7.69 14.56
C LEU A 302 -3.79 8.33 14.61
N ASN A 303 -4.45 8.30 15.77
CA ASN A 303 -5.84 8.72 15.95
C ASN A 303 -6.00 10.19 16.38
N GLU A 304 -5.06 10.73 17.15
CA GLU A 304 -5.19 12.01 17.83
C GLU A 304 -4.10 12.98 17.37
N ALA A 305 -4.47 14.24 17.09
CA ALA A 305 -3.50 15.33 16.85
C ALA A 305 -2.57 15.50 18.07
N PRO A 306 -1.27 15.86 17.90
CA PRO A 306 -0.46 16.22 19.05
C PRO A 306 -1.04 17.48 19.70
N ALA A 307 -0.92 17.58 21.03
CA ALA A 307 -1.33 18.75 21.79
C ALA A 307 -0.49 19.99 21.47
#